data_AF-A0A7L5X6F2-F1
#
_entry.id   AF-A0A7L5X6F2-F1
#
_cell.length_a   1.000
_cell.length_b   1.000
_cell.length_c   1.000
_cell.angle_alpha   90.00
_cell.angle_beta   90.00
_cell.angle_gamma   90.00
#
_symmetry.space_group_name_H-M   'P 1'
#
loop_
_entity.id
_entity.type
_entity.pdbx_description
1 polymer ?
#
loop_
_entity_poly.entity_id
_entity_poly.type
_entity_poly.pdbx_seq_one_letter_code
_entity_poly.pdbx_strand_id
1 'polypeptide(L)'
;MDESRKQFEEYVAKKLRLPFEMITEARNGDRYFAFSSMDIRHSLNEWWTLWQASRADIEITAPKFIDSREALAKGFTVDYSNGFGDAMDAYEENIRSAGVKVKE
;
A
#
# COMPACT_ATOMS: atom_id res chain seq x y z
N MET A 1 12.39 0.12 5.62
CA MET A 1 11.72 0.93 4.58
C MET A 1 10.25 0.56 4.65
N ASP A 2 9.34 1.52 4.52
CA ASP A 2 7.91 1.23 4.38
C ASP A 2 7.68 0.26 3.21
N GLU A 3 6.89 -0.80 3.41
CA GLU A 3 6.62 -1.82 2.39
C GLU A 3 5.96 -1.21 1.15
N SER A 4 5.09 -0.21 1.34
CA SER A 4 4.46 0.54 0.25
C SER A 4 5.49 1.30 -0.60
N ARG A 5 6.51 1.88 0.06
CA ARG A 5 7.61 2.59 -0.62
C ARG A 5 8.49 1.62 -1.39
N LYS A 6 8.78 0.46 -0.80
CA LYS A 6 9.56 -0.60 -1.46
C LYS A 6 8.85 -1.10 -2.73
N GLN A 7 7.55 -1.40 -2.66
CA GLN A 7 6.74 -1.82 -3.81
C GLN A 7 6.73 -0.78 -4.93
N PHE A 8 6.60 0.50 -4.58
CA PHE A 8 6.70 1.60 -5.56
C PHE A 8 8.08 1.63 -6.24
N GLU A 9 9.16 1.55 -5.47
CA GLU A 9 10.52 1.61 -6.00
C GLU A 9 10.86 0.38 -6.86
N GLU A 10 10.38 -0.82 -6.50
CA GLU A 10 10.48 -2.03 -7.32
C GLU A 10 9.74 -1.88 -8.66
N TYR A 11 8.54 -1.29 -8.64
CA TYR A 11 7.79 -0.99 -9.86
C TYR A 11 8.56 -0.02 -10.75
N VAL A 12 9.12 1.06 -10.19
CA VAL A 12 9.89 2.05 -10.94
C VAL A 12 11.17 1.42 -11.51
N ALA A 13 11.91 0.65 -10.72
CA ALA A 13 13.09 -0.09 -11.15
C ALA A 13 12.78 -0.97 -12.37
N LYS A 14 11.71 -1.75 -12.29
CA LYS A 14 11.24 -2.60 -13.39
C LYS A 14 10.84 -1.79 -14.64
N LYS A 15 10.15 -0.66 -14.47
CA LYS A 15 9.71 0.19 -15.58
C LYS A 15 10.88 0.86 -16.29
N LEU A 16 11.85 1.35 -15.54
CA LEU A 16 13.06 1.98 -16.07
C LEU A 16 14.12 0.96 -16.49
N ARG A 17 13.92 -0.33 -16.19
CA ARG A 17 14.88 -1.42 -16.41
C ARG A 17 16.22 -1.16 -15.72
N LEU A 18 16.14 -0.62 -14.51
CA LEU A 18 17.28 -0.35 -13.65
C LEU A 18 17.32 -1.32 -12.47
N PRO A 19 18.49 -1.64 -11.92
CA PRO A 19 18.62 -2.31 -10.62
C PRO A 19 17.86 -1.54 -9.53
N PHE A 20 17.25 -2.28 -8.59
CA PHE A 20 16.52 -1.69 -7.48
C PHE A 20 17.41 -0.79 -6.61
N GLU A 21 18.66 -1.23 -6.40
CA GLU A 21 19.67 -0.50 -5.63
C GLU A 21 19.90 0.89 -6.22
N MET A 22 19.96 1.02 -7.55
CA MET A 22 20.12 2.31 -8.22
C MET A 22 18.95 3.27 -7.94
N ILE A 23 17.72 2.77 -7.81
CA ILE A 23 16.56 3.60 -7.43
C ILE A 23 16.68 4.06 -5.98
N THR A 24 17.07 3.17 -5.06
CA THR A 24 17.23 3.50 -3.64
C THR A 24 18.38 4.50 -3.40
N GLU A 25 19.47 4.34 -4.15
CA GLU A 25 20.65 5.21 -4.12
C GLU A 25 20.32 6.59 -4.69
N ALA A 26 19.65 6.64 -5.86
CA ALA A 26 19.21 7.89 -6.47
C ALA A 26 18.29 8.71 -5.54
N ARG A 27 17.38 8.05 -4.83
CA ARG A 27 16.53 8.69 -3.81
C ARG A 27 17.36 9.30 -2.68
N ASN A 28 18.29 8.53 -2.12
CA ASN A 28 19.12 8.96 -0.98
C ASN A 28 20.16 10.01 -1.40
N GLY A 29 20.43 10.14 -2.70
CA GLY A 29 21.45 11.02 -3.23
C GLY A 29 22.87 10.46 -3.16
N ASP A 30 23.00 9.17 -2.85
CA ASP A 30 24.26 8.46 -2.80
C ASP A 30 24.57 7.90 -4.20
N ARG A 31 25.77 8.19 -4.72
CA ARG A 31 26.25 7.94 -6.10
C ARG A 31 25.61 8.80 -7.20
N TYR A 32 26.38 9.79 -7.63
CA TYR A 32 26.21 10.47 -8.91
C TYR A 32 26.41 9.47 -10.05
N PHE A 33 25.32 9.01 -10.67
CA PHE A 33 25.28 8.91 -12.12
C PHE A 33 24.40 10.03 -12.61
N ALA A 34 25.03 11.03 -13.20
CA ALA A 34 24.33 12.06 -13.94
C ALA A 34 23.47 11.39 -15.02
N PHE A 35 22.15 11.38 -14.85
CA PHE A 35 21.31 11.75 -15.97
C PHE A 35 21.57 13.24 -16.12
N SER A 36 22.59 13.60 -16.90
CA SER A 36 23.11 14.97 -17.05
C SER A 36 22.10 16.00 -17.59
N SER A 37 20.83 15.62 -17.74
CA SER A 37 19.72 16.48 -18.13
C SER A 37 18.46 16.36 -17.25
N MET A 38 18.43 15.54 -16.19
CA MET A 38 17.23 15.40 -15.35
C MET A 38 17.60 14.95 -13.93
N ASP A 39 17.26 15.76 -12.92
CA ASP A 39 17.39 15.37 -11.52
C ASP A 39 16.32 14.31 -11.18
N ILE A 40 16.67 13.04 -11.46
CA ILE A 40 15.78 11.90 -11.24
C ILE A 40 15.37 11.76 -9.77
N ARG A 41 16.12 12.35 -8.82
CA ARG A 41 15.75 12.36 -7.40
C ARG A 41 14.48 13.17 -7.18
N HIS A 42 14.39 14.34 -7.82
CA HIS A 42 13.19 15.18 -7.78
C HIS A 42 12.01 14.41 -8.36
N SER A 43 12.17 13.83 -9.55
CA SER A 43 11.12 13.05 -10.20
C SER A 43 10.68 11.82 -9.39
N LEU A 44 11.61 11.08 -8.76
CA LEU A 44 11.27 9.91 -7.94
C LEU A 44 10.45 10.28 -6.69
N ASN A 45 10.77 11.41 -6.06
CA ASN A 45 10.02 11.88 -4.90
C ASN A 45 8.66 12.47 -5.31
N GLU A 46 8.58 13.21 -6.41
CA GLU A 46 7.31 13.69 -6.96
C GLU A 46 6.40 12.53 -7.40
N TRP A 47 6.93 11.54 -8.11
CA TRP A 47 6.17 10.35 -8.51
C TRP A 47 5.67 9.57 -7.30
N TRP A 48 6.45 9.53 -6.21
CA TRP A 48 5.99 8.95 -4.96
C TRP A 48 4.85 9.74 -4.34
N THR A 49 4.96 11.07 -4.28
CA THR A 49 3.87 11.93 -3.78
C THR A 49 2.59 11.74 -4.61
N LEU A 50 2.70 11.69 -5.94
CA LEU A 50 1.56 11.41 -6.83
C LEU A 50 0.99 10.00 -6.61
N TRP A 51 1.86 9.01 -6.42
CA TRP A 51 1.46 7.63 -6.12
C TRP A 51 0.68 7.55 -4.80
N GLN A 52 1.15 8.23 -3.74
CA GLN A 52 0.46 8.31 -2.46
C GLN A 52 -0.89 9.03 -2.61
N ALA A 53 -0.92 10.18 -3.28
CA ALA A 53 -2.15 10.93 -3.53
C ALA A 53 -3.18 10.11 -4.29
N SER A 54 -2.77 9.38 -5.32
CA SER A 54 -3.66 8.52 -6.11
C SER A 54 -4.33 7.42 -5.27
N ARG A 55 -3.64 6.90 -4.26
CA ARG A 55 -4.17 5.83 -3.39
C ARG A 55 -5.00 6.37 -2.25
N ALA A 56 -4.63 7.54 -1.72
CA ALA A 56 -5.43 8.25 -0.75
C ALA A 56 -6.79 8.69 -1.33
N ASP A 57 -6.93 8.76 -2.65
CA ASP A 57 -8.21 9.03 -3.34
C ASP A 57 -9.05 7.76 -3.58
N ILE A 58 -8.43 6.57 -3.47
CA ILE A 58 -9.17 5.31 -3.52
C ILE A 58 -9.83 5.09 -2.17
N GLU A 59 -11.16 4.98 -2.19
CA GLU A 59 -11.97 4.68 -1.03
C GLU A 59 -12.64 3.32 -1.19
N ILE A 60 -12.44 2.46 -0.21
CA ILE A 60 -13.09 1.14 -0.15
C ILE A 60 -14.06 1.14 1.04
N THR A 61 -15.26 0.63 0.82
CA THR A 61 -16.20 0.36 1.90
C THR A 61 -15.93 -1.04 2.45
N ALA A 62 -15.54 -1.12 3.72
CA ALA A 62 -15.41 -2.42 4.38
C ALA A 62 -16.78 -3.11 4.47
N PRO A 63 -16.83 -4.45 4.29
CA PRO A 63 -17.99 -5.23 4.69
C PRO A 63 -18.37 -4.93 6.15
N LYS A 64 -19.67 -4.77 6.42
CA LYS A 64 -20.15 -4.51 7.78
C LYS A 64 -19.77 -5.67 8.70
N PHE A 65 -19.05 -5.37 9.79
CA PHE A 65 -18.85 -6.34 10.85
C PHE A 65 -20.21 -6.80 11.42
N ILE A 66 -20.36 -8.11 11.62
CA ILE A 66 -21.54 -8.69 12.26
C ILE A 66 -21.09 -9.39 13.55
N ASP A 67 -21.76 -9.07 14.65
CA ASP A 67 -21.47 -9.71 15.93
C ASP A 67 -21.97 -11.17 15.95
N SER A 68 -21.58 -11.92 16.98
CA SER A 68 -21.96 -13.32 17.14
C SER A 68 -23.47 -13.55 17.18
N ARG A 69 -24.25 -12.58 17.67
CA ARG A 69 -25.71 -12.67 17.75
C ARG A 69 -26.35 -12.47 16.37
N GLU A 70 -25.87 -11.50 15.59
CA GLU A 70 -26.29 -11.29 14.21
C GLU A 70 -25.87 -12.47 13.31
N ALA A 71 -24.68 -13.04 13.54
CA ALA A 71 -24.19 -14.22 12.85
C ALA A 71 -25.10 -15.45 13.13
N LEU A 72 -25.42 -15.71 14.40
CA LEU A 72 -26.33 -16.79 14.79
C LEU A 72 -27.73 -16.63 14.20
N ALA A 73 -28.26 -15.39 14.18
CA ALA A 73 -29.56 -15.10 13.57
C ALA A 73 -29.61 -15.41 12.06
N LYS A 74 -28.46 -15.37 11.38
CA LYS A 74 -28.30 -15.75 9.97
C LYS A 74 -27.96 -17.24 9.77
N GLY A 75 -27.91 -18.02 10.84
CA GLY A 75 -27.64 -19.46 10.80
C GLY A 75 -26.15 -19.84 10.80
N PHE A 76 -25.25 -18.88 11.06
CA PHE A 76 -23.82 -19.16 11.21
C PHE A 76 -23.49 -19.66 12.62
N THR A 77 -22.38 -20.39 12.78
CA THR A 77 -21.87 -20.79 14.09
C THR A 77 -21.21 -19.62 14.80
N VAL A 78 -21.08 -19.67 16.14
CA VAL A 78 -20.37 -18.61 16.89
C VAL A 78 -18.90 -18.49 16.44
N ASP A 79 -18.26 -19.62 16.12
CA ASP A 79 -16.89 -19.67 15.60
C ASP A 79 -16.72 -18.88 14.29
N TYR A 80 -17.77 -18.79 13.47
CA TYR A 80 -17.77 -17.97 12.26
C TYR A 80 -17.58 -16.49 12.58
N SER A 81 -18.24 -15.96 13.61
CA SER A 81 -18.14 -14.52 13.95
C SER A 81 -16.76 -14.11 14.45
N ASN A 82 -16.09 -14.98 15.23
CA ASN A 82 -14.75 -14.69 15.73
C ASN A 82 -13.72 -14.70 14.61
N GLY A 83 -13.73 -15.76 13.77
CA GLY A 83 -12.84 -15.82 12.60
C GLY A 83 -13.14 -14.75 11.55
N PHE A 84 -14.40 -14.32 11.43
CA PHE A 84 -14.78 -13.23 10.53
C PHE A 84 -14.22 -11.88 11.01
N GLY A 85 -14.26 -11.59 12.32
CA GLY A 85 -13.67 -10.39 12.89
C GLY A 85 -12.16 -10.30 12.64
N ASP A 86 -11.43 -11.35 13.03
CA ASP A 86 -9.97 -11.40 12.85
C ASP A 86 -9.56 -11.25 11.38
N ALA A 87 -10.32 -11.88 10.47
CA ALA A 87 -10.07 -11.77 9.03
C ALA A 87 -10.37 -10.37 8.47
N MET A 88 -11.42 -9.72 8.97
CA MET A 88 -11.79 -8.36 8.60
C MET A 88 -10.70 -7.38 9.04
N ASP A 89 -10.26 -7.45 10.31
CA ASP A 89 -9.19 -6.59 10.84
C ASP A 89 -7.90 -6.75 10.03
N ALA A 90 -7.48 -8.00 9.77
CA ALA A 90 -6.29 -8.29 8.97
C ALA A 90 -6.43 -7.78 7.52
N TYR A 91 -7.61 -7.90 6.91
CA TYR A 91 -7.85 -7.38 5.55
C TYR A 91 -7.78 -5.86 5.50
N GLU A 92 -8.39 -5.16 6.46
CA GLU A 92 -8.34 -3.70 6.50
C GLU A 92 -6.93 -3.18 6.78
N GLU A 93 -6.17 -3.81 7.67
CA GLU A 93 -4.77 -3.48 7.93
C GLU A 93 -3.91 -3.61 6.66
N ASN A 94 -4.11 -4.69 5.90
CA ASN A 94 -3.41 -4.89 4.63
C ASN A 94 -3.75 -3.82 3.58
N ILE A 95 -5.02 -3.39 3.49
CA ILE A 95 -5.42 -2.30 2.58
C ILE A 95 -4.79 -0.97 3.00
N ARG A 96 -4.85 -0.64 4.30
CA ARG A 96 -4.24 0.59 4.84
C ARG A 96 -2.73 0.59 4.60
N SER A 97 -2.07 -0.55 4.79
CA SER A 97 -0.63 -0.74 4.51
C SER A 97 -0.30 -0.57 3.02
N ALA A 98 -1.25 -0.84 2.11
CA ALA A 98 -1.11 -0.54 0.69
C ALA A 98 -1.33 0.95 0.35
N GLY A 99 -1.60 1.79 1.34
CA GLY A 99 -1.83 3.24 1.20
C GLY A 99 -3.25 3.62 0.78
N VAL A 100 -4.20 2.69 0.85
CA VAL A 100 -5.60 2.90 0.43
C VAL A 100 -6.49 3.14 1.64
N LYS A 101 -7.50 4.00 1.49
CA LYS A 101 -8.44 4.31 2.58
C LYS A 101 -9.54 3.26 2.69
N VAL A 102 -9.79 2.81 3.92
CA VAL A 102 -10.96 2.00 4.27
C VAL A 102 -11.94 2.90 5.03
N LYS A 103 -13.18 3.01 4.53
CA LYS A 103 -14.27 3.70 5.24
C LYS A 103 -14.75 2.84 6.39
N GLU A 104 -14.80 3.47 7.57
CA GLU A 104 -15.48 2.96 8.77
C GLU A 104 -17.01 2.95 8.58
#